data_AF-A0A072TL79-F1
#
_entry.id   AF-A0A072TL79-F1
#
_cell.length_a   1.000
_cell.length_b   1.000
_cell.length_c   1.000
_cell.angle_alpha   90.00
_cell.angle_beta   90.00
_cell.angle_gamma   90.00
#
_symmetry.space_group_name_H-M   'P 1'
#
loop_
_entity.id
_entity.type
_entity.pdbx_description
1 polymer ?
#
loop_
_entity_poly.entity_id
_entity_poly.type
_entity_poly.pdbx_seq_one_letter_code
_entity_poly.pdbx_strand_id
1 'polypeptide(L)'
;MDPFDIETYFQKRDVEDTYIVNRFIQRRKKLEEGSASLTRKYFNRDYAAANQRLIDDYFANEPTYDDAMFRRRYLMQKHVFLRIVGDLSSSDNYFTQRVDAANKEENPTKSIKI
;
A
#
# COMPACT_ATOMS: atom_id res chain seq x y z
N MET A 1 32.40 16.53 44.96
CA MET A 1 31.68 16.33 43.70
C MET A 1 30.25 16.05 44.05
N ASP A 2 29.32 16.91 43.63
CA ASP A 2 27.89 16.75 43.89
C ASP A 2 27.32 15.67 42.94
N PRO A 3 26.76 14.56 43.44
CA PRO A 3 26.21 13.48 42.63
C PRO A 3 24.98 13.86 41.79
N PHE A 4 24.39 15.05 41.99
CA PHE A 4 23.18 15.50 41.32
C PHE A 4 23.33 16.89 40.66
N ASP A 5 24.47 17.16 40.03
CA ASP A 5 24.65 18.35 39.21
C ASP A 5 23.79 18.28 37.92
N ILE A 6 22.57 18.82 38.04
CA ILE A 6 21.53 18.84 37.01
C ILE A 6 22.00 19.52 35.72
N GLU A 7 22.87 20.53 35.82
CA GLU A 7 23.38 21.28 34.68
C GLU A 7 24.29 20.40 33.81
N THR A 8 25.16 19.61 34.44
CA THR A 8 26.02 18.65 33.72
C THR A 8 25.23 17.53 33.06
N TYR A 9 24.10 17.12 33.66
CA TYR A 9 23.19 16.14 33.06
C TYR A 9 22.49 16.69 31.82
N PHE A 10 21.97 17.93 31.88
CA PHE A 10 21.33 18.58 30.73
C PHE A 10 22.35 18.87 29.62
N GLN A 11 23.53 19.38 29.94
CA GLN A 11 24.60 19.59 28.96
C GLN A 11 25.02 18.29 28.26
N LYS A 12 25.12 17.18 29.00
CA LYS A 12 25.46 15.87 28.41
C LYS A 12 24.37 15.38 27.44
N ARG A 13 23.10 15.63 27.77
CA ARG A 13 21.95 15.31 26.92
C ARG A 13 21.92 16.18 25.65
N ASP A 14 22.16 17.48 25.77
CA ASP A 14 22.21 18.40 24.64
C ASP A 14 23.34 18.06 23.66
N VAL A 15 24.50 17.62 24.17
CA VAL A 15 25.63 17.14 23.36
C VAL A 15 25.27 15.85 22.61
N GLU A 16 24.58 14.91 23.27
CA GLU A 16 24.13 13.67 22.66
C GLU A 16 23.06 13.93 21.58
N ASP A 17 22.07 14.79 21.86
CA ASP A 17 21.04 15.20 20.90
C ASP A 17 21.68 15.87 19.66
N THR A 18 22.66 16.77 19.87
CA THR A 18 23.40 17.42 18.79
C THR A 18 24.19 16.41 17.95
N TYR A 19 24.83 15.42 18.59
CA TYR A 19 25.56 14.35 17.91
C TYR A 19 24.63 13.48 17.06
N ILE A 20 23.47 13.11 17.60
CA ILE A 20 22.46 12.30 16.92
C ILE A 20 21.91 13.06 15.71
N VAL A 21 21.52 14.33 15.86
CA VAL A 21 21.03 15.17 14.76
C VAL A 21 22.08 15.30 13.65
N ASN A 22 23.33 15.61 14.00
CA ASN A 22 24.41 15.74 13.02
C ASN A 22 24.66 14.42 12.29
N ARG A 23 24.60 13.28 12.98
CA ARG A 23 24.73 11.95 12.37
C ARG A 23 23.61 11.68 11.36
N PHE A 24 22.38 12.10 11.64
CA PHE A 24 21.26 11.99 10.70
C PHE A 24 21.44 12.89 9.48
N ILE A 25 21.88 14.14 9.67
CA ILE A 25 22.13 15.10 8.58
C ILE A 25 23.20 14.55 7.61
N GLN A 26 24.31 14.04 8.16
CA GLN A 26 25.39 13.50 7.33
C GLN A 26 24.96 12.23 6.57
N ARG A 27 24.10 11.39 7.17
CA ARG A 27 23.56 10.21 6.50
C ARG A 27 22.63 10.58 5.34
N ARG A 28 21.78 11.60 5.52
CA ARG A 28 20.90 12.14 4.46
C ARG A 28 21.72 12.72 3.31
N LYS A 29 22.74 13.54 3.59
CA LYS A 29 23.64 14.09 2.56
C LYS A 29 24.31 12.97 1.75
N LYS A 30 24.80 11.92 2.40
CA LYS A 30 25.43 10.78 1.72
C LYS A 30 24.44 9.96 0.86
N LEU A 31 23.18 9.86 1.28
CA LEU A 31 22.12 9.24 0.48
C LEU A 31 21.75 10.10 -0.73
N GLU A 32 21.69 11.42 -0.57
CA GLU A 32 21.41 12.37 -1.66
C GLU A 32 22.58 12.42 -2.68
N GLU A 33 23.83 12.44 -2.21
CA GLU A 33 25.04 12.39 -3.04
C GLU A 33 25.20 11.05 -3.79
N GLY A 34 24.71 9.94 -3.23
CA GLY A 34 24.67 8.63 -3.87
C GLY A 34 23.39 8.35 -4.66
N SER A 35 22.40 9.25 -4.64
CA SER A 35 21.10 9.08 -5.30
C SER A 35 21.16 9.46 -6.78
N ALA A 36 22.14 8.92 -7.51
CA ALA A 36 21.92 8.67 -8.94
C ALA A 36 20.62 7.86 -9.00
N SER A 37 19.53 8.52 -9.35
CA SER A 37 18.15 8.08 -9.18
C SER A 37 18.05 6.62 -9.61
N LEU A 38 18.02 5.70 -8.64
CA LEU A 38 17.65 4.31 -8.88
C LEU A 38 16.14 4.33 -9.09
N THR A 39 15.72 4.88 -10.23
CA THR A 39 14.34 4.90 -10.66
C THR A 39 13.88 3.45 -10.65
N ARG A 40 12.96 3.12 -9.74
CA ARG A 40 12.35 1.80 -9.68
C ARG A 40 11.79 1.50 -11.06
N LYS A 41 12.28 0.44 -11.71
CA LYS A 41 11.78 0.03 -13.03
C LYS A 41 10.29 -0.28 -12.89
N TYR A 42 9.46 0.55 -13.52
CA TYR A 42 8.02 0.30 -13.59
C TYR A 42 7.77 -0.84 -14.57
N PHE A 43 7.10 -1.88 -14.09
CA PHE A 43 6.61 -2.96 -14.93
C PHE A 43 5.11 -2.79 -15.09
N ASN A 44 4.64 -2.72 -16.33
CA ASN A 44 3.21 -2.75 -16.60
C ASN A 44 2.68 -4.13 -16.20
N ARG A 45 1.80 -4.18 -15.20
CA ARG A 45 1.21 -5.42 -14.66
C ARG A 45 -0.16 -5.73 -15.26
N ASP A 46 -0.65 -4.89 -16.18
CA ASP A 46 -1.97 -5.02 -16.81
C ASP A 46 -3.08 -5.37 -15.81
N TYR A 47 -3.34 -4.41 -14.91
CA TYR A 47 -4.30 -4.57 -13.81
C TYR A 47 -5.71 -4.88 -14.31
N ALA A 48 -6.12 -4.28 -15.44
CA ALA A 48 -7.40 -4.54 -16.06
C ALA A 48 -7.55 -6.02 -16.45
N ALA A 49 -6.56 -6.59 -17.14
CA ALA A 49 -6.60 -7.99 -17.54
C ALA A 49 -6.49 -8.94 -16.33
N ALA A 50 -5.77 -8.56 -15.28
CA ALA A 50 -5.68 -9.35 -14.05
C ALA A 50 -7.03 -9.37 -13.30
N ASN A 51 -7.70 -8.23 -13.20
CA ASN A 51 -9.03 -8.13 -12.60
C ASN A 51 -10.07 -8.92 -13.42
N GLN A 52 -10.06 -8.80 -14.76
CA GLN A 52 -10.99 -9.56 -15.60
C GLN A 52 -10.82 -11.08 -15.39
N ARG A 53 -9.57 -11.57 -15.31
CA ARG A 53 -9.28 -12.97 -14.98
C ARG A 53 -9.84 -13.38 -13.61
N LEU A 54 -9.72 -12.53 -12.59
CA LEU A 54 -10.29 -12.80 -11.27
C LEU A 54 -11.82 -12.95 -11.33
N ILE A 55 -12.50 -12.12 -12.12
CA ILE A 55 -13.95 -12.23 -12.32
C ILE A 55 -14.30 -13.52 -13.04
N ASP A 56 -13.62 -13.81 -14.15
CA ASP A 56 -13.90 -14.99 -14.97
C ASP A 56 -13.64 -16.29 -14.19
N ASP A 57 -12.56 -16.33 -13.42
CA ASP A 57 -12.15 -17.52 -12.67
C ASP A 57 -13.08 -17.87 -11.49
N TYR A 58 -13.68 -16.86 -10.84
CA TYR A 58 -14.37 -17.06 -9.56
C TYR A 58 -15.84 -16.62 -9.54
N PHE A 59 -16.22 -15.65 -10.35
CA PHE A 59 -17.53 -14.98 -10.28
C PHE A 59 -18.34 -15.09 -11.57
N ALA A 60 -17.81 -15.72 -12.61
CA ALA A 60 -18.58 -16.08 -13.81
C ALA A 60 -19.70 -17.08 -13.48
N ASN A 61 -20.67 -17.20 -14.40
CA ASN A 61 -21.75 -18.18 -14.28
C ASN A 61 -21.22 -19.62 -14.20
N GLU A 62 -20.15 -19.91 -14.94
CA GLU A 62 -19.41 -21.17 -14.90
C GLU A 62 -17.95 -20.87 -14.51
N PRO A 63 -17.67 -20.72 -13.20
CA PRO A 63 -16.34 -20.32 -12.76
C PRO A 63 -15.33 -21.47 -12.91
N THR A 64 -14.10 -21.14 -13.29
CA THR A 64 -12.97 -22.09 -13.33
C THR A 64 -12.72 -22.75 -11.97
N TYR A 65 -12.96 -21.99 -10.88
CA TYR A 65 -12.70 -22.44 -9.52
C TYR A 65 -13.95 -22.39 -8.64
N ASP A 66 -14.14 -23.46 -7.87
CA ASP A 66 -15.24 -23.59 -6.94
C ASP A 66 -15.08 -22.70 -5.68
N ASP A 67 -16.11 -22.71 -4.84
CA ASP A 67 -16.15 -21.91 -3.61
C ASP A 67 -15.14 -22.38 -2.56
N ALA A 68 -14.78 -23.67 -2.54
CA ALA A 68 -13.79 -24.20 -1.61
C ALA A 68 -12.38 -23.70 -1.96
N MET A 69 -12.06 -23.62 -3.25
CA MET A 69 -10.82 -23.05 -3.76
C MET A 69 -10.75 -21.54 -3.50
N PHE A 70 -11.85 -20.81 -3.70
CA PHE A 70 -11.93 -19.39 -3.32
C PHE A 70 -11.66 -19.19 -1.83
N ARG A 71 -12.33 -19.97 -0.96
CA ARG A 71 -12.12 -19.91 0.49
C ARG A 71 -10.70 -20.28 0.88
N ARG A 72 -10.07 -21.24 0.22
CA ARG A 72 -8.66 -21.59 0.48
C ARG A 72 -7.71 -20.46 0.09
N ARG A 73 -7.96 -19.76 -1.02
CA ARG A 73 -7.08 -18.69 -1.52
C ARG A 73 -7.26 -17.37 -0.76
N TYR A 74 -8.50 -16.95 -0.54
CA TYR A 74 -8.83 -15.65 0.05
C TYR A 74 -9.21 -15.74 1.54
N LEU A 75 -9.24 -16.95 2.10
CA LEU A 75 -9.58 -17.23 3.49
C LEU A 75 -11.00 -16.76 3.91
N MET A 76 -11.87 -16.47 2.94
CA MET A 76 -13.24 -15.99 3.15
C MET A 76 -14.21 -16.65 2.16
N GLN A 77 -15.50 -16.70 2.49
CA GLN A 77 -16.54 -17.13 1.55
C GLN A 77 -16.86 -16.01 0.55
N LYS A 78 -17.24 -16.37 -0.69
CA LYS A 78 -17.51 -15.40 -1.78
C LYS A 78 -18.56 -14.35 -1.39
N HIS A 79 -19.65 -14.75 -0.73
CA HIS A 79 -20.70 -13.80 -0.35
C HIS A 79 -20.22 -12.78 0.70
N VAL A 80 -19.32 -13.16 1.61
CA VAL A 80 -18.74 -12.24 2.60
C VAL A 80 -17.85 -11.23 1.89
N PHE A 81 -17.04 -11.72 0.94
CA PHE A 81 -16.22 -10.87 0.10
C PHE A 81 -17.08 -9.85 -0.68
N LEU A 82 -18.15 -10.30 -1.34
CA LEU A 82 -19.06 -9.42 -2.07
C LEU A 82 -19.75 -8.40 -1.16
N ARG A 83 -20.14 -8.79 0.07
CA ARG A 83 -20.70 -7.86 1.04
C ARG A 83 -19.70 -6.79 1.43
N ILE A 84 -18.45 -7.16 1.75
CA ILE A 84 -17.40 -6.20 2.11
C ILE A 84 -17.14 -5.23 0.94
N VAL A 85 -16.99 -5.75 -0.28
CA VAL A 85 -16.78 -4.91 -1.47
C VAL A 85 -17.95 -3.97 -1.68
N GLY A 86 -19.19 -4.46 -1.55
CA GLY A 86 -20.41 -3.65 -1.67
C GLY A 86 -20.48 -2.55 -0.61
N ASP A 87 -20.29 -2.90 0.66
CA ASP A 87 -20.30 -1.96 1.79
C ASP A 87 -19.22 -0.88 1.60
N LEU A 88 -17.98 -1.28 1.28
CA LEU A 88 -16.88 -0.35 1.04
C LEU A 88 -17.14 0.57 -0.17
N SER A 89 -17.63 0.01 -1.28
CA SER A 89 -17.96 0.79 -2.48
C SER A 89 -19.07 1.81 -2.23
N SER A 90 -19.99 1.51 -1.32
CA SER A 90 -21.06 2.44 -0.94
C SER A 90 -20.57 3.55 -0.01
N SER A 91 -19.58 3.26 0.84
CA SER A 91 -19.09 4.21 1.85
C SER A 91 -17.93 5.09 1.38
N ASP A 92 -17.08 4.59 0.48
CA ASP A 92 -15.83 5.25 0.09
C ASP A 92 -15.60 5.17 -1.42
N ASN A 93 -15.45 6.35 -2.01
CA ASN A 93 -15.18 6.55 -3.43
C ASN A 93 -13.90 5.86 -3.91
N TYR A 94 -12.95 5.54 -3.01
CA TYR A 94 -11.75 4.79 -3.37
C TYR A 94 -12.07 3.41 -3.95
N PHE A 95 -13.10 2.73 -3.42
CA PHE A 95 -13.50 1.38 -3.85
C PHE A 95 -14.44 1.37 -5.06
N THR A 96 -14.92 2.55 -5.48
CA THR A 96 -15.64 2.69 -6.74
C THR A 96 -14.68 2.80 -7.92
N GLN A 97 -15.05 2.19 -9.06
CA GLN A 97 -14.35 2.40 -10.32
C GLN A 97 -14.70 3.78 -10.87
N ARG A 98 -13.68 4.54 -11.27
CA ARG A 98 -13.85 5.90 -11.79
C ARG A 98 -13.06 6.05 -13.08
N VAL A 99 -13.51 7.00 -13.90
CA VAL A 99 -12.77 7.49 -15.05
C VAL A 99 -11.39 7.95 -14.59
N ASP A 100 -10.33 7.45 -15.24
CA ASP A 100 -8.97 7.86 -14.91
C ASP A 100 -8.72 9.34 -15.28
N ALA A 101 -7.61 9.91 -14.81
CA ALA A 101 -7.25 11.30 -15.12
C ALA A 101 -7.00 11.57 -16.62
N ALA A 102 -6.99 10.52 -17.45
CA ALA A 102 -6.83 10.57 -18.91
C ALA A 102 -8.16 10.29 -19.64
N ASN A 103 -9.30 10.28 -18.95
CA ASN A 103 -10.63 9.99 -19.49
C ASN A 103 -10.81 8.59 -20.12
N LYS A 104 -10.03 7.59 -19.70
CA LYS A 104 -10.28 6.20 -20.07
C LYS A 104 -11.26 5.58 -19.09
N GLU A 105 -12.39 5.14 -19.63
CA GLU A 105 -13.33 4.27 -18.95
C GLU A 105 -12.83 2.82 -19.09
N GLU A 106 -12.34 2.23 -18.00
CA GLU A 106 -12.32 0.76 -17.91
C GLU A 106 -13.75 0.29 -17.65
N ASN A 107 -14.28 -0.60 -18.49
CA ASN A 107 -15.70 -1.03 -18.49
C ASN A 107 -16.28 -1.23 -17.07
N PRO A 108 -17.35 -0.51 -16.69
CA PRO A 108 -17.81 -0.41 -15.29
C PRO A 108 -18.45 -1.69 -14.74
N THR A 109 -18.81 -2.65 -15.58
CA THR A 109 -19.67 -3.77 -15.19
C THR A 109 -18.92 -5.02 -14.71
N LYS A 110 -17.58 -5.03 -14.78
CA LYS A 110 -16.77 -6.25 -14.55
C LYS A 110 -15.52 -6.03 -13.70
N SER A 111 -15.51 -5.03 -12.82
CA SER A 111 -14.32 -4.75 -12.02
C SER A 111 -14.59 -4.75 -10.53
N ILE A 112 -14.00 -5.73 -9.84
CA ILE A 112 -13.92 -5.75 -8.39
C ILE A 112 -12.60 -5.06 -8.04
N LYS A 113 -12.69 -3.87 -7.44
CA LYS A 113 -11.52 -3.19 -6.88
C LYS A 113 -11.15 -3.87 -5.55
N ILE A 114 -10.00 -4.55 -5.53
CA ILE A 114 -9.39 -5.19 -4.33
C ILE A 114 -8.10 -4.45 -3.98
#